data_AF-A0A5A7SFG1-F1
#
_entry.id   AF-A0A5A7SFG1-F1
#
_cell.length_a   1.000
_cell.length_b   1.000
_cell.length_c   1.000
_cell.angle_alpha   90.00
_cell.angle_beta   90.00
_cell.angle_gamma   90.00
#
_symmetry.space_group_name_H-M   'P 1'
#
loop_
_entity.id
_entity.type
_entity.pdbx_description
1 polymer ?
#
loop_
_entity_poly.entity_id
_entity_poly.type
_entity_poly.pdbx_seq_one_letter_code
_entity_poly.pdbx_strand_id
1 'polypeptide(L)'
;MSATKPGDLLVVYLAWENTGTATISDTAGDTFAAAAPATLSSGYSSQVFYARNTIAGSTSVTATLSISGVSDMYVAEYAGLDRINPLDKTAAASGNSASPNSGSITTTASNDLLFGAGAMNGGQPTTPGSGFTFRSTANWNVVEDRNVSSTGSYSASATLAAPGPWFMHIVAFKAAGARDPLQQPFASTSFWNMPIGSGATYAPANLPSDPRGDPWSTMPQNDPTHIIFTPSAPVTNIYYSDAAWTGKNRCAKTSNQVLLSVPLPSNYVVPNSLGNEGSTFLMQDGRTLNQAGPFTRCTAGGYATSTDTSTPLDLYGDGMSSSLGASGLGGSPGGVLRLGELRPGGQGPHHVLKFDVDTGQSLYKCTTDADCFRWPASSADNFAVGVYGAYNNNQNTQMKIGTLLAIPPTTNVNNMGLETDPGRQLAWTLQNYGAYIVDEAGAGCFSIVTEKGPNGWFGDLSEEDTGPPLASTQFYNDYGFAFEQRVNSNTPWSRDMQRLVSAVQAVTNNTSSTIGGGGTPRQPLAPPIGP
;
A
#
# COMPACT_ATOMS: atom_id res chain seq x y z
N MET A 1 -30.29 3.19 6.63
CA MET A 1 -29.07 3.97 6.30
C MET A 1 -28.68 3.68 4.85
N SER A 2 -27.81 4.48 4.24
CA SER A 2 -27.18 4.13 2.97
C SER A 2 -26.33 2.87 3.11
N ALA A 3 -25.94 2.25 1.99
CA ALA A 3 -24.99 1.16 2.02
C ALA A 3 -23.66 1.65 2.61
N THR A 4 -23.09 0.88 3.54
CA THR A 4 -21.80 1.18 4.15
C THR A 4 -20.67 0.92 3.18
N LYS A 5 -19.59 1.68 3.31
CA LYS A 5 -18.39 1.51 2.50
C LYS A 5 -17.37 0.60 3.21
N PRO A 6 -16.53 -0.10 2.44
CA PRO A 6 -15.49 -0.92 3.02
C PRO A 6 -14.43 -0.03 3.68
N GLY A 7 -14.10 -0.32 4.93
CA GLY A 7 -12.99 0.34 5.62
C GLY A 7 -13.33 1.68 6.28
N ASP A 8 -14.61 2.03 6.39
CA ASP A 8 -15.09 3.21 7.12
C ASP A 8 -15.25 2.88 8.62
N LEU A 9 -15.67 3.88 9.39
CA LEU A 9 -16.01 3.79 10.81
C LEU A 9 -17.51 4.04 10.99
N LEU A 10 -18.24 3.08 11.57
CA LEU A 10 -19.59 3.32 12.08
C LEU A 10 -19.54 3.73 13.54
N VAL A 11 -20.29 4.77 13.91
CA VAL A 11 -20.44 5.25 15.28
C VAL A 11 -21.93 5.25 15.63
N VAL A 12 -22.28 4.64 16.75
CA VAL A 12 -23.65 4.48 17.23
C VAL A 12 -23.76 5.14 18.60
N TYR A 13 -24.60 6.16 18.71
CA TYR A 13 -25.03 6.69 20.01
C TYR A 13 -26.37 6.07 20.37
N LEU A 14 -26.47 5.53 21.58
CA LEU A 14 -27.68 4.92 22.11
C LEU A 14 -28.00 5.51 23.49
N ALA A 15 -29.27 5.87 23.71
CA ALA A 15 -29.81 6.25 25.01
C ALA A 15 -31.08 5.41 25.31
N TRP A 16 -31.28 4.97 26.55
CA TRP A 16 -32.39 4.07 26.90
C TRP A 16 -32.87 4.16 28.35
N GLU A 17 -34.11 3.74 28.58
CA GLU A 17 -34.80 3.71 29.87
C GLU A 17 -34.53 2.44 30.69
N ASN A 18 -33.35 2.40 31.33
CA ASN A 18 -33.01 1.71 32.59
C ASN A 18 -31.49 1.82 32.81
N THR A 19 -30.93 1.01 33.72
CA THR A 19 -29.48 0.88 33.95
C THR A 19 -28.90 -0.45 33.46
N GLY A 20 -29.64 -1.19 32.65
CA GLY A 20 -29.19 -2.44 32.03
C GLY A 20 -28.20 -2.18 30.89
N THR A 21 -27.55 -3.23 30.38
CA THR A 21 -26.60 -3.13 29.27
C THR A 21 -27.28 -3.20 27.90
N ALA A 22 -26.64 -2.63 26.89
CA ALA A 22 -27.02 -2.78 25.49
C ALA A 22 -25.90 -3.43 24.67
N THR A 23 -26.27 -4.10 23.59
CA THR A 23 -25.33 -4.61 22.57
C THR A 23 -25.76 -4.15 21.19
N ILE A 24 -24.78 -3.95 20.30
CA ILE A 24 -25.01 -3.52 18.92
C ILE A 24 -24.51 -4.60 17.97
N SER A 25 -25.31 -4.88 16.95
CA SER A 25 -24.94 -5.72 15.81
C SER A 25 -25.44 -5.08 14.52
N ASP A 26 -24.95 -5.54 13.38
CA ASP A 26 -25.49 -5.16 12.09
C ASP A 26 -25.67 -6.35 11.14
N THR A 27 -26.23 -6.09 9.95
CA THR A 27 -26.43 -7.11 8.92
C THR A 27 -25.19 -7.40 8.09
N ALA A 28 -24.16 -6.53 8.13
CA ALA A 28 -22.92 -6.73 7.38
C ALA A 28 -21.94 -7.67 8.11
N GLY A 29 -22.13 -7.88 9.41
CA GLY A 29 -21.27 -8.73 10.24
C GLY A 29 -20.13 -7.94 10.90
N ASP A 30 -20.28 -6.64 11.05
CA ASP A 30 -19.31 -5.78 11.69
C ASP A 30 -19.25 -6.03 13.20
N THR A 31 -18.05 -5.96 13.77
CA THR A 31 -17.84 -6.13 15.21
C THR A 31 -17.87 -4.77 15.91
N PHE A 32 -18.87 -4.56 16.76
CA PHE A 32 -19.01 -3.33 17.55
C PHE A 32 -18.29 -3.41 18.89
N ALA A 33 -17.60 -2.33 19.25
CA ALA A 33 -17.01 -2.10 20.56
C ALA A 33 -17.67 -0.88 21.24
N ALA A 34 -17.71 -0.88 22.57
CA ALA A 34 -18.08 0.32 23.33
C ALA A 34 -16.89 1.30 23.34
N ALA A 35 -17.15 2.59 23.09
CA ALA A 35 -16.13 3.62 23.20
C ALA A 35 -15.73 3.87 24.67
N ALA A 36 -16.72 3.89 25.56
CA ALA A 36 -16.55 4.00 27.01
C ALA A 36 -17.69 3.25 27.72
N PRO A 37 -17.61 2.98 29.04
CA PRO A 37 -18.74 2.49 29.81
C PRO A 37 -19.98 3.40 29.69
N ALA A 38 -21.17 2.83 29.85
CA ALA A 38 -22.41 3.61 29.82
C ALA A 38 -22.44 4.66 30.92
N THR A 39 -22.95 5.84 30.60
CA THR A 39 -23.22 6.91 31.57
C THR A 39 -24.64 6.76 32.09
N LEU A 40 -24.80 6.76 33.41
CA LEU A 40 -26.03 6.40 34.12
C LEU A 40 -26.57 7.60 34.90
N SER A 41 -27.86 7.90 34.79
CA SER A 41 -28.53 8.91 35.62
C SER A 41 -30.03 8.64 35.74
N SER A 42 -30.55 8.62 36.97
CA SER A 42 -31.99 8.56 37.29
C SER A 42 -32.82 7.53 36.50
N GLY A 43 -32.29 6.32 36.31
CA GLY A 43 -32.98 5.25 35.58
C GLY A 43 -32.84 5.32 34.06
N TYR A 44 -31.93 6.15 33.55
CA TYR A 44 -31.55 6.22 32.14
C TYR A 44 -30.07 5.90 31.96
N SER A 45 -29.74 5.40 30.78
CA SER A 45 -28.38 5.13 30.35
C SER A 45 -28.12 5.74 28.98
N SER A 46 -26.88 6.11 28.71
CA SER A 46 -26.42 6.39 27.34
C SER A 46 -24.98 5.94 27.10
N GLN A 47 -24.68 5.55 25.86
CA GLN A 47 -23.38 5.00 25.48
C GLN A 47 -23.11 5.21 23.99
N VAL A 48 -21.83 5.38 23.66
CA VAL A 48 -21.34 5.36 22.27
C VAL A 48 -20.68 4.01 21.99
N PHE A 49 -21.06 3.39 20.88
CA PHE A 49 -20.43 2.21 20.30
C PHE A 49 -19.83 2.57 18.94
N TYR A 50 -18.87 1.78 18.47
CA TYR A 50 -18.33 1.93 17.13
C TYR A 50 -17.92 0.59 16.52
N ALA A 51 -17.98 0.50 15.20
CA ALA A 51 -17.37 -0.56 14.42
C ALA A 51 -16.34 0.05 13.47
N ARG A 52 -15.13 -0.51 13.47
CA ARG A 52 -14.01 -0.08 12.64
C ARG A 52 -13.86 -0.98 11.43
N ASN A 53 -13.30 -0.45 10.35
CA ASN A 53 -13.00 -1.22 9.15
C ASN A 53 -14.23 -1.97 8.61
N THR A 54 -15.32 -1.21 8.43
CA THR A 54 -16.64 -1.75 8.13
C THR A 54 -16.66 -2.58 6.86
N ILE A 55 -17.53 -3.58 6.81
CA ILE A 55 -17.80 -4.39 5.63
C ILE A 55 -18.74 -3.59 4.70
N ALA A 56 -18.47 -3.64 3.39
CA ALA A 56 -19.30 -2.95 2.41
C ALA A 56 -20.66 -3.65 2.23
N GLY A 57 -21.76 -2.89 2.15
CA GLY A 57 -23.06 -3.46 1.80
C GLY A 57 -24.25 -2.68 2.31
N SER A 58 -25.45 -3.17 2.00
CA SER A 58 -26.68 -2.65 2.61
C SER A 58 -26.70 -3.03 4.09
N THR A 59 -26.70 -2.03 4.96
CA THR A 59 -26.48 -2.24 6.41
C THR A 59 -27.68 -1.80 7.21
N SER A 60 -28.11 -2.64 8.14
CA SER A 60 -29.09 -2.31 9.20
C SER A 60 -28.46 -2.57 10.55
N VAL A 61 -28.38 -1.54 11.38
CA VAL A 61 -27.86 -1.62 12.75
C VAL A 61 -29.00 -1.93 13.71
N THR A 62 -28.78 -2.90 14.61
CA THR A 62 -29.74 -3.35 15.62
C THR A 62 -29.14 -3.18 17.01
N ALA A 63 -29.89 -2.52 17.90
CA ALA A 63 -29.57 -2.47 19.32
C ALA A 63 -30.42 -3.50 20.08
N THR A 64 -29.77 -4.35 20.90
CA THR A 64 -30.44 -5.33 21.77
C THR A 64 -30.32 -4.89 23.23
N LEU A 65 -31.48 -4.66 23.86
CA LEU A 65 -31.62 -4.15 25.23
C LEU A 65 -32.91 -4.69 25.86
N SER A 66 -32.96 -4.75 27.20
CA SER A 66 -34.12 -5.23 27.97
C SER A 66 -34.84 -4.07 28.65
N ILE A 67 -35.60 -3.28 27.89
CA ILE A 67 -36.36 -2.12 28.38
C ILE A 67 -37.86 -2.33 28.20
N SER A 68 -38.66 -1.67 29.03
CA SER A 68 -40.12 -1.50 28.84
C SER A 68 -40.49 -0.08 28.43
N GLY A 69 -39.49 0.76 28.19
CA GLY A 69 -39.60 2.20 27.98
C GLY A 69 -39.08 2.65 26.61
N VAL A 70 -38.63 3.89 26.52
CA VAL A 70 -38.09 4.46 25.28
C VAL A 70 -36.58 4.26 25.13
N SER A 71 -36.15 4.26 23.86
CA SER A 71 -34.75 4.32 23.47
C SER A 71 -34.59 5.16 22.21
N ASP A 72 -33.51 5.93 22.14
CA ASP A 72 -33.10 6.65 20.94
C ASP A 72 -31.76 6.11 20.43
N MET A 73 -31.66 5.90 19.11
CA MET A 73 -30.44 5.43 18.45
C MET A 73 -30.09 6.34 17.27
N TYR A 74 -28.82 6.72 17.20
CA TYR A 74 -28.26 7.51 16.11
C TYR A 74 -27.04 6.79 15.56
N VAL A 75 -26.94 6.75 14.23
CA VAL A 75 -25.85 6.06 13.53
C VAL A 75 -25.19 7.04 12.57
N ALA A 76 -23.87 7.17 12.65
CA ALA A 76 -23.04 7.96 11.76
C ALA A 76 -21.97 7.08 11.11
N GLU A 77 -21.62 7.38 9.85
CA GLU A 77 -20.55 6.73 9.11
C GLU A 77 -19.49 7.76 8.75
N TYR A 78 -18.22 7.43 8.99
CA TYR A 78 -17.09 8.30 8.69
C TYR A 78 -16.01 7.55 7.91
N ALA A 79 -15.52 8.18 6.84
CA ALA A 79 -14.37 7.70 6.06
C ALA A 79 -13.06 8.32 6.54
N GLY A 80 -11.95 7.61 6.33
CA GLY A 80 -10.59 8.15 6.56
C GLY A 80 -10.07 8.04 7.99
N LEU A 81 -10.67 7.20 8.82
CA LEU A 81 -10.24 6.94 10.20
C LEU A 81 -9.31 5.72 10.27
N ASP A 82 -8.51 5.64 11.33
CA ASP A 82 -7.63 4.49 11.58
C ASP A 82 -8.46 3.20 11.64
N ARG A 83 -8.17 2.27 10.73
CA ARG A 83 -8.92 1.02 10.57
C ARG A 83 -8.57 -0.03 11.62
N ILE A 84 -7.46 0.15 12.33
CA ILE A 84 -6.94 -0.77 13.34
C ILE A 84 -7.29 -0.24 14.72
N ASN A 85 -6.89 0.98 15.09
CA ASN A 85 -7.07 1.51 16.45
C ASN A 85 -7.65 2.94 16.46
N PRO A 86 -8.90 3.13 15.96
CA PRO A 86 -9.47 4.46 15.79
C PRO A 86 -9.71 5.17 17.11
N LEU A 87 -10.11 4.48 18.18
CA LEU A 87 -10.43 5.15 19.44
C LEU A 87 -9.19 5.83 20.05
N ASP A 88 -9.26 7.12 20.31
CA ASP A 88 -8.22 7.88 21.00
C ASP A 88 -8.56 8.17 22.47
N LYS A 89 -9.58 9.02 22.69
CA LYS A 89 -10.03 9.44 24.02
C LYS A 89 -11.54 9.62 24.07
N THR A 90 -12.09 9.47 25.27
CA THR A 90 -13.52 9.61 25.52
C THR A 90 -13.74 10.36 26.82
N ALA A 91 -14.79 11.17 26.87
CA ALA A 91 -15.35 11.65 28.11
C ALA A 91 -16.87 11.69 28.00
N ALA A 92 -17.54 11.53 29.14
CA ALA A 92 -18.98 11.65 29.22
C ALA A 92 -19.38 12.23 30.57
N ALA A 93 -20.48 12.98 30.58
CA ALA A 93 -21.06 13.52 31.79
C ALA A 93 -22.58 13.59 31.68
N SER A 94 -23.22 13.78 32.83
CA SER A 94 -24.64 14.06 32.94
C SER A 94 -24.89 15.23 33.87
N GLY A 95 -25.98 15.96 33.66
CA GLY A 95 -26.32 17.10 34.51
C GLY A 95 -27.75 17.57 34.30
N ASN A 96 -28.09 18.71 34.89
CA ASN A 96 -29.38 19.38 34.69
C ASN A 96 -29.14 20.89 34.58
N SER A 97 -29.09 21.39 33.34
CA SER A 97 -28.82 22.79 33.01
C SER A 97 -29.19 23.06 31.55
N ALA A 98 -29.08 24.30 31.10
CA ALA A 98 -29.23 24.67 29.68
C ALA A 98 -27.92 24.56 28.89
N SER A 99 -26.86 23.97 29.48
CA SER A 99 -25.52 23.90 28.89
C SER A 99 -24.88 22.53 29.13
N PRO A 100 -25.29 21.49 28.39
CA PRO A 100 -24.64 20.19 28.39
C PRO A 100 -23.15 20.30 28.05
N ASN A 101 -22.32 19.54 28.76
CA ASN A 101 -20.89 19.46 28.49
C ASN A 101 -20.37 18.05 28.82
N SER A 102 -19.61 17.44 27.92
CA SER A 102 -19.10 16.07 28.08
C SER A 102 -17.97 15.92 29.12
N GLY A 103 -17.41 17.03 29.60
CA GLY A 103 -16.06 17.06 30.15
C GLY A 103 -15.00 17.12 29.04
N SER A 104 -13.76 17.40 29.43
CA SER A 104 -12.64 17.55 28.49
C SER A 104 -11.85 16.26 28.31
N ILE A 105 -11.41 16.01 27.08
CA ILE A 105 -10.40 15.02 26.70
C ILE A 105 -9.13 15.72 26.25
N THR A 106 -7.98 15.05 26.31
CA THR A 106 -6.73 15.51 25.67
C THR A 106 -6.30 14.49 24.61
N THR A 107 -6.42 14.85 23.34
CA THR A 107 -6.12 13.95 22.22
C THR A 107 -4.63 13.63 22.13
N THR A 108 -4.30 12.43 21.65
CA THR A 108 -2.92 11.94 21.46
C THR A 108 -2.48 11.91 20.01
N ALA A 109 -3.42 12.00 19.06
CA ALA A 109 -3.14 12.15 17.65
C ALA A 109 -3.58 13.52 17.11
N SER A 110 -2.86 14.01 16.10
CA SER A 110 -3.32 15.10 15.26
C SER A 110 -4.32 14.58 14.24
N ASN A 111 -5.19 15.45 13.73
CA ASN A 111 -6.20 15.10 12.72
C ASN A 111 -7.35 14.22 13.24
N ASP A 112 -7.59 14.19 14.56
CA ASP A 112 -8.73 13.46 15.13
C ASP A 112 -10.08 14.00 14.61
N LEU A 113 -11.02 13.08 14.43
CA LEU A 113 -12.45 13.35 14.39
C LEU A 113 -12.98 13.34 15.82
N LEU A 114 -13.59 14.43 16.24
CA LEU A 114 -14.34 14.53 17.49
C LEU A 114 -15.82 14.27 17.19
N PHE A 115 -16.37 13.20 17.74
CA PHE A 115 -17.80 12.89 17.72
C PHE A 115 -18.43 13.32 19.05
N GLY A 116 -19.43 14.19 19.00
CA GLY A 116 -20.22 14.63 20.14
C GLY A 116 -21.63 14.07 20.07
N ALA A 117 -22.14 13.50 21.16
CA ALA A 117 -23.54 13.07 21.21
C ALA A 117 -24.13 13.17 22.62
N GLY A 118 -25.42 13.47 22.71
CA GLY A 118 -26.08 13.66 23.99
C GLY A 118 -27.58 13.47 23.91
N ALA A 119 -28.17 13.00 25.00
CA ALA A 119 -29.61 12.83 25.15
C ALA A 119 -30.15 13.87 26.13
N MET A 120 -31.24 14.54 25.78
CA MET A 120 -31.80 15.66 26.53
C MET A 120 -33.24 15.37 26.91
N ASN A 121 -33.60 15.67 28.16
CA ASN A 121 -34.98 15.61 28.63
C ASN A 121 -35.40 17.01 29.11
N GLY A 122 -35.67 17.90 28.14
CA GLY A 122 -36.04 19.29 28.39
C GLY A 122 -35.14 20.26 27.64
N GLY A 123 -35.77 21.17 26.89
CA GLY A 123 -35.08 22.20 26.09
C GLY A 123 -34.47 21.66 24.79
N GLN A 124 -34.95 22.16 23.64
CA GLN A 124 -34.40 21.78 22.34
C GLN A 124 -32.98 22.33 22.16
N PRO A 125 -32.02 21.58 21.59
CA PRO A 125 -30.71 22.08 21.21
C PRO A 125 -30.81 23.17 20.14
N THR A 126 -30.18 24.33 20.39
CA THR A 126 -30.22 25.50 19.50
C THR A 126 -28.86 25.84 18.90
N THR A 127 -27.76 25.43 19.53
CA THR A 127 -26.39 25.71 19.05
C THR A 127 -25.48 24.54 19.37
N PRO A 128 -24.65 24.08 18.41
CA PRO A 128 -23.67 23.02 18.66
C PRO A 128 -22.52 23.52 19.54
N GLY A 129 -21.66 22.61 19.95
CA GLY A 129 -20.42 22.93 20.63
C GLY A 129 -19.53 23.86 19.78
N SER A 130 -18.62 24.57 20.44
CA SER A 130 -17.73 25.49 19.71
C SER A 130 -16.87 24.74 18.69
N GLY A 131 -17.02 25.12 17.41
CA GLY A 131 -16.36 24.47 16.27
C GLY A 131 -16.97 23.13 15.84
N PHE A 132 -18.02 22.66 16.50
CA PHE A 132 -18.77 21.47 16.09
C PHE A 132 -19.88 21.84 15.11
N THR A 133 -20.27 20.88 14.28
CA THR A 133 -21.39 20.96 13.35
C THR A 133 -22.47 19.98 13.75
N PHE A 134 -23.73 20.43 13.88
CA PHE A 134 -24.84 19.52 14.08
C PHE A 134 -25.00 18.56 12.91
N ARG A 135 -25.14 17.27 13.23
CA ARG A 135 -25.52 16.20 12.30
C ARG A 135 -26.96 15.75 12.51
N SER A 136 -27.45 15.81 13.74
CA SER A 136 -28.85 15.55 14.06
C SER A 136 -29.28 16.27 15.33
N THR A 137 -30.52 16.74 15.35
CA THR A 137 -31.23 17.22 16.54
C THR A 137 -32.58 16.51 16.75
N ALA A 138 -32.76 15.36 16.10
CA ALA A 138 -34.00 14.58 16.21
C ALA A 138 -34.26 14.16 17.66
N ASN A 139 -35.52 14.15 18.08
CA ASN A 139 -35.96 13.90 19.46
C ASN A 139 -35.28 14.79 20.51
N TRP A 140 -34.89 16.01 20.12
CA TRP A 140 -34.24 17.00 20.99
C TRP A 140 -32.89 16.55 21.56
N ASN A 141 -32.32 15.48 21.02
CA ASN A 141 -30.97 15.03 21.33
C ASN A 141 -29.95 15.72 20.44
N VAL A 142 -28.68 15.48 20.67
CA VAL A 142 -27.56 16.06 19.90
C VAL A 142 -26.73 14.95 19.29
N VAL A 143 -26.45 15.06 18.00
CA VAL A 143 -25.29 14.44 17.36
C VAL A 143 -24.56 15.53 16.59
N GLU A 144 -23.27 15.65 16.83
CA GLU A 144 -22.40 16.67 16.25
C GLU A 144 -21.00 16.13 16.00
N ASP A 145 -20.24 16.76 15.11
CA ASP A 145 -18.83 16.43 14.93
C ASP A 145 -17.94 17.61 14.58
N ARG A 146 -16.63 17.39 14.72
CA ARG A 146 -15.57 18.35 14.41
C ARG A 146 -14.27 17.64 14.05
N ASN A 147 -13.60 18.04 12.97
CA ASN A 147 -12.21 17.65 12.70
C ASN A 147 -11.24 18.62 13.38
N VAL A 148 -10.13 18.13 13.95
CA VAL A 148 -9.10 18.96 14.58
C VAL A 148 -7.72 18.65 14.01
N SER A 149 -6.90 19.64 13.70
CA SER A 149 -5.59 19.44 13.06
C SER A 149 -4.39 19.32 14.03
N SER A 150 -4.63 19.45 15.33
CA SER A 150 -3.59 19.38 16.35
C SER A 150 -4.06 18.60 17.57
N THR A 151 -3.12 18.03 18.33
CA THR A 151 -3.41 17.52 19.67
C THR A 151 -3.86 18.67 20.58
N GLY A 152 -4.82 18.43 21.47
CA GLY A 152 -5.33 19.49 22.34
C GLY A 152 -6.39 19.04 23.32
N SER A 153 -6.84 19.98 24.15
CA SER A 153 -7.97 19.77 25.06
C SER A 153 -9.28 20.12 24.38
N TYR A 154 -10.23 19.18 24.33
CA TYR A 154 -11.52 19.35 23.66
C TYR A 154 -12.67 18.82 24.50
N SER A 155 -13.85 19.42 24.35
CA SER A 155 -15.11 18.94 24.96
C SER A 155 -16.25 19.16 23.97
N ALA A 156 -17.22 18.24 23.94
CA ALA A 156 -18.47 18.42 23.22
C ALA A 156 -19.49 19.11 24.15
N SER A 157 -20.31 19.98 23.59
CA SER A 157 -21.30 20.75 24.36
C SER A 157 -22.46 21.16 23.47
N ALA A 158 -23.53 21.67 24.06
CA ALA A 158 -24.60 22.32 23.30
C ALA A 158 -25.24 23.44 24.12
N THR A 159 -26.01 24.30 23.45
CA THR A 159 -26.93 25.23 24.10
C THR A 159 -28.36 24.72 23.95
N LEU A 160 -29.10 24.65 25.06
CA LEU A 160 -30.51 24.26 25.06
C LEU A 160 -31.42 25.49 25.20
N ALA A 161 -32.61 25.45 24.61
CA ALA A 161 -33.60 26.52 24.71
C ALA A 161 -34.15 26.73 26.13
N ALA A 162 -34.06 25.71 26.99
CA ALA A 162 -34.47 25.71 28.38
C ALA A 162 -33.61 24.71 29.18
N PRO A 163 -33.46 24.86 30.50
CA PRO A 163 -32.73 23.88 31.31
C PRO A 163 -33.49 22.56 31.42
N GLY A 164 -32.76 21.45 31.43
CA GLY A 164 -33.27 20.11 31.67
C GLY A 164 -32.16 19.08 31.93
N PRO A 165 -32.51 17.87 32.40
CA PRO A 165 -31.59 16.75 32.48
C PRO A 165 -30.94 16.41 31.13
N TRP A 166 -29.65 16.11 31.14
CA TRP A 166 -28.90 15.78 29.94
C TRP A 166 -27.81 14.73 30.20
N PHE A 167 -27.45 14.02 29.12
CA PHE A 167 -26.19 13.32 28.94
C PHE A 167 -25.41 13.98 27.81
N MET A 168 -24.09 14.03 27.91
CA MET A 168 -23.22 14.49 26.83
C MET A 168 -21.94 13.66 26.78
N HIS A 169 -21.57 13.22 25.59
CA HIS A 169 -20.40 12.39 25.30
C HIS A 169 -19.53 13.11 24.29
N ILE A 170 -18.22 12.94 24.41
CA ILE A 170 -17.23 13.20 23.37
C ILE A 170 -16.40 11.93 23.16
N VAL A 171 -16.18 11.57 21.90
CA VAL A 171 -15.28 10.50 21.49
C VAL A 171 -14.36 11.03 20.41
N ALA A 172 -13.05 10.95 20.63
CA ALA A 172 -12.04 11.24 19.63
C ALA A 172 -11.64 9.97 18.89
N PHE A 173 -11.66 10.02 17.56
CA PHE A 173 -11.20 8.97 16.68
C PHE A 173 -10.02 9.46 15.83
N LYS A 174 -8.92 8.71 15.84
CA LYS A 174 -7.72 8.99 15.05
C LYS A 174 -8.03 8.90 13.57
N ALA A 175 -7.61 9.91 12.80
CA ALA A 175 -7.54 9.76 11.36
C ALA A 175 -6.60 8.61 10.98
N ALA A 176 -6.84 7.99 9.82
CA ALA A 176 -5.85 7.11 9.23
C ALA A 176 -4.57 7.92 9.00
N GLY A 177 -3.42 7.40 9.43
CA GLY A 177 -2.14 8.02 9.11
C GLY A 177 -2.02 8.21 7.59
N ALA A 178 -1.51 9.35 7.14
CA ALA A 178 -1.19 9.54 5.74
C ALA A 178 0.12 8.82 5.42
N ARG A 179 0.19 8.12 4.28
CA ARG A 179 1.47 7.62 3.77
C ARG A 179 2.16 8.68 2.91
N ASP A 180 3.49 8.68 2.98
CA ASP A 180 4.33 9.49 2.11
C ASP A 180 4.27 8.95 0.67
N PRO A 181 3.78 9.74 -0.31
CA PRO A 181 3.75 9.30 -1.71
C PRO A 181 5.12 9.00 -2.30
N LEU A 182 6.19 9.60 -1.76
CA LEU A 182 7.56 9.41 -2.24
C LEU A 182 8.16 8.09 -1.77
N GLN A 183 7.61 7.52 -0.70
CA GLN A 183 7.97 6.18 -0.22
C GLN A 183 7.08 5.13 -0.85
N GLN A 184 5.76 5.33 -0.83
CA GLN A 184 4.80 4.41 -1.42
C GLN A 184 3.86 5.22 -2.32
N PRO A 185 4.08 5.27 -3.65
CA PRO A 185 3.26 6.04 -4.58
C PRO A 185 1.92 5.37 -4.89
N PHE A 186 1.08 6.08 -5.66
CA PHE A 186 -0.21 5.65 -6.25
C PHE A 186 -1.35 5.46 -5.27
N ALA A 187 -2.60 5.55 -5.71
CA ALA A 187 -3.79 5.36 -4.89
C ALA A 187 -3.78 4.04 -4.10
N SER A 188 -4.50 3.98 -2.98
CA SER A 188 -4.61 2.77 -2.16
C SER A 188 -5.30 1.62 -2.90
N THR A 189 -6.05 1.92 -3.96
CA THR A 189 -6.68 0.97 -4.87
C THR A 189 -5.82 0.62 -6.09
N SER A 190 -4.61 1.19 -6.20
CA SER A 190 -3.64 0.77 -7.20
C SER A 190 -3.32 -0.71 -7.04
N PHE A 191 -3.11 -1.39 -8.16
CA PHE A 191 -2.64 -2.77 -8.15
C PHE A 191 -1.26 -2.94 -7.50
N TRP A 192 -0.46 -1.87 -7.38
CA TRP A 192 0.78 -1.87 -6.60
C TRP A 192 0.55 -1.90 -5.09
N ASN A 193 -0.58 -1.37 -4.61
CA ASN A 193 -0.88 -1.23 -3.18
C ASN A 193 -1.95 -2.22 -2.69
N MET A 194 -2.47 -3.07 -3.58
CA MET A 194 -3.58 -3.95 -3.29
C MET A 194 -3.10 -5.22 -2.55
N PRO A 195 -3.64 -5.52 -1.37
CA PRO A 195 -3.42 -6.81 -0.72
C PRO A 195 -4.08 -7.95 -1.50
N ILE A 196 -3.56 -9.16 -1.33
CA ILE A 196 -4.21 -10.39 -1.77
C ILE A 196 -5.59 -10.49 -1.11
N GLY A 197 -6.61 -10.74 -1.93
CA GLY A 197 -7.98 -10.85 -1.51
C GLY A 197 -8.35 -12.27 -1.06
N SER A 198 -9.39 -12.39 -0.24
CA SER A 198 -9.91 -13.66 0.25
C SER A 198 -10.49 -14.56 -0.86
N GLY A 199 -10.80 -13.98 -2.03
CA GLY A 199 -11.28 -14.68 -3.21
C GLY A 199 -10.18 -15.18 -4.14
N ALA A 200 -8.90 -14.96 -3.83
CA ALA A 200 -7.80 -15.35 -4.69
C ALA A 200 -7.75 -16.86 -4.96
N THR A 201 -7.63 -17.23 -6.23
CA THR A 201 -7.47 -18.61 -6.69
C THR A 201 -6.08 -18.86 -7.24
N TYR A 202 -5.46 -19.97 -6.85
CA TYR A 202 -4.04 -20.22 -7.11
C TYR A 202 -3.84 -21.40 -8.07
N ALA A 203 -2.82 -21.29 -8.92
CA ALA A 203 -2.29 -22.40 -9.70
C ALA A 203 -0.76 -22.50 -9.51
N PRO A 204 -0.17 -23.70 -9.59
CA PRO A 204 1.28 -23.86 -9.46
C PRO A 204 2.03 -22.96 -10.44
N ALA A 205 2.94 -22.14 -9.92
CA ALA A 205 3.85 -21.34 -10.75
C ALA A 205 4.99 -22.21 -11.32
N ASN A 206 5.43 -23.21 -10.55
CA ASN A 206 6.55 -24.10 -10.87
C ASN A 206 7.85 -23.35 -11.18
N LEU A 207 8.10 -22.24 -10.47
CA LEU A 207 9.39 -21.57 -10.53
C LEU A 207 10.47 -22.47 -9.90
N PRO A 208 11.62 -22.65 -10.55
CA PRO A 208 12.69 -23.49 -10.04
C PRO A 208 13.42 -22.81 -8.88
N SER A 209 13.74 -23.57 -7.83
CA SER A 209 14.68 -23.12 -6.79
C SER A 209 16.11 -22.99 -7.31
N ASP A 210 16.42 -23.68 -8.40
CA ASP A 210 17.73 -23.65 -9.06
C ASP A 210 17.50 -23.33 -10.55
N PRO A 211 17.44 -22.04 -10.93
CA PRO A 211 17.20 -21.63 -12.31
C PRO A 211 18.19 -22.29 -13.27
N ARG A 212 17.66 -22.87 -14.35
CA ARG A 212 18.40 -23.71 -15.33
C ARG A 212 19.25 -24.86 -14.75
N GLY A 213 19.18 -25.16 -13.45
CA GLY A 213 20.11 -26.06 -12.78
C GLY A 213 21.54 -25.52 -12.75
N ASP A 214 21.71 -24.20 -12.81
CA ASP A 214 23.02 -23.55 -12.80
C ASP A 214 23.36 -23.09 -11.37
N PRO A 215 24.36 -23.72 -10.72
CA PRO A 215 24.79 -23.32 -9.38
C PRO A 215 25.27 -21.86 -9.30
N TRP A 216 25.59 -21.23 -10.42
CA TRP A 216 26.00 -19.82 -10.48
C TRP A 216 24.83 -18.86 -10.68
N SER A 217 23.61 -19.33 -10.91
CA SER A 217 22.43 -18.47 -10.99
C SER A 217 22.25 -17.59 -9.75
N THR A 218 21.88 -16.34 -9.97
CA THR A 218 21.54 -15.38 -8.92
C THR A 218 20.21 -15.73 -8.25
N MET A 219 20.19 -15.68 -6.92
CA MET A 219 19.09 -16.10 -6.06
C MET A 219 19.18 -15.38 -4.68
N PRO A 220 18.73 -14.12 -4.57
CA PRO A 220 18.12 -13.32 -5.63
C PRO A 220 19.17 -12.54 -6.45
N GLN A 221 18.78 -12.09 -7.64
CA GLN A 221 19.45 -10.99 -8.34
C GLN A 221 18.89 -9.65 -7.86
N ASN A 222 19.72 -8.61 -7.87
CA ASN A 222 19.25 -7.24 -7.73
C ASN A 222 19.03 -6.61 -9.12
N ASP A 223 17.81 -6.18 -9.43
CA ASP A 223 17.56 -5.32 -10.61
C ASP A 223 17.20 -3.88 -10.17
N PRO A 224 18.17 -2.96 -10.09
CA PRO A 224 17.92 -1.65 -9.53
C PRO A 224 17.15 -0.75 -10.51
N THR A 225 16.06 -0.16 -10.02
CA THR A 225 15.36 0.95 -10.69
C THR A 225 15.78 2.29 -10.07
N HIS A 226 16.03 3.27 -10.93
CA HIS A 226 16.39 4.61 -10.54
C HIS A 226 15.19 5.43 -10.07
N ILE A 227 15.17 5.79 -8.79
CA ILE A 227 14.08 6.59 -8.21
C ILE A 227 14.62 7.98 -7.87
N ILE A 228 14.28 8.94 -8.73
CA ILE A 228 14.85 10.29 -8.72
C ILE A 228 13.75 11.27 -8.35
N PHE A 229 13.39 11.26 -7.07
CA PHE A 229 12.35 12.14 -6.50
C PHE A 229 12.96 13.43 -5.94
N THR A 230 13.70 14.14 -6.79
CA THR A 230 14.38 15.39 -6.45
C THR A 230 13.84 16.54 -7.31
N PRO A 231 12.58 16.96 -7.10
CA PRO A 231 11.88 17.89 -8.01
C PRO A 231 12.51 19.30 -8.03
N SER A 232 13.29 19.66 -7.02
CA SER A 232 14.03 20.92 -6.94
C SER A 232 15.39 20.90 -7.65
N ALA A 233 15.83 19.75 -8.18
CA ALA A 233 17.09 19.62 -8.88
C ALA A 233 17.09 20.36 -10.24
N PRO A 234 18.27 20.72 -10.78
CA PRO A 234 18.36 21.31 -12.11
C PRO A 234 17.73 20.41 -13.18
N VAL A 235 17.05 21.02 -14.15
CA VAL A 235 16.46 20.29 -15.28
C VAL A 235 17.57 19.85 -16.23
N THR A 236 17.62 18.55 -16.52
CA THR A 236 18.58 17.92 -17.44
C THR A 236 17.84 17.25 -18.59
N ASN A 237 18.34 17.42 -19.81
CA ASN A 237 17.82 16.73 -20.99
C ASN A 237 18.30 15.28 -21.05
N ILE A 238 17.36 14.38 -21.32
CA ILE A 238 17.60 12.99 -21.72
C ILE A 238 17.48 12.93 -23.24
N TYR A 239 18.58 12.58 -23.92
CA TYR A 239 18.62 12.45 -25.37
C TYR A 239 18.43 11.00 -25.81
N TYR A 240 17.92 10.82 -27.03
CA TYR A 240 17.79 9.51 -27.62
C TYR A 240 19.16 8.86 -27.91
N SER A 241 19.29 7.59 -27.53
CA SER A 241 20.36 6.69 -27.91
C SER A 241 19.79 5.37 -28.42
N ASP A 242 20.25 4.91 -29.57
CA ASP A 242 19.90 3.61 -30.16
C ASP A 242 20.73 2.46 -29.54
N ALA A 243 21.52 2.75 -28.50
CA ALA A 243 22.38 1.75 -27.86
C ALA A 243 21.55 0.64 -27.18
N ALA A 244 20.44 0.99 -26.53
CA ALA A 244 19.52 0.03 -25.89
C ALA A 244 20.27 -1.09 -25.15
N TRP A 245 19.91 -2.36 -25.36
CA TRP A 245 20.62 -3.53 -24.85
C TRP A 245 21.55 -4.18 -25.90
N THR A 246 22.02 -3.42 -26.89
CA THR A 246 22.82 -3.96 -28.02
C THR A 246 24.30 -4.19 -27.70
N GLY A 247 24.78 -3.81 -26.52
CA GLY A 247 26.20 -3.79 -26.18
C GLY A 247 26.96 -2.52 -26.61
N LYS A 248 26.30 -1.61 -27.35
CA LYS A 248 26.86 -0.28 -27.66
C LYS A 248 26.98 0.56 -26.39
N ASN A 249 27.86 1.56 -26.45
CA ASN A 249 28.03 2.52 -25.37
C ASN A 249 26.82 3.46 -25.24
N ARG A 250 26.06 3.33 -24.15
CA ARG A 250 24.88 4.13 -23.80
C ARG A 250 25.21 5.58 -23.42
N CYS A 251 26.47 5.91 -23.09
CA CYS A 251 26.86 7.29 -22.76
C CYS A 251 26.67 8.27 -23.94
N ALA A 252 26.72 7.76 -25.18
CA ALA A 252 26.60 8.59 -26.38
C ALA A 252 25.14 8.68 -26.84
N LYS A 253 24.68 9.90 -27.10
CA LYS A 253 23.44 10.13 -27.83
C LYS A 253 23.64 9.87 -29.32
N THR A 254 22.67 9.22 -29.96
CA THR A 254 22.71 8.92 -31.40
C THR A 254 22.16 10.08 -32.22
N SER A 255 21.34 10.93 -31.60
CA SER A 255 20.79 12.15 -32.21
C SER A 255 20.64 13.27 -31.17
N ASN A 256 20.24 14.47 -31.63
CA ASN A 256 19.88 15.58 -30.75
C ASN A 256 18.40 15.56 -30.34
N GLN A 257 17.67 14.47 -30.60
CA GLN A 257 16.30 14.31 -30.13
C GLN A 257 16.28 14.24 -28.61
N VAL A 258 15.58 15.17 -27.97
CA VAL A 258 15.29 15.13 -26.53
C VAL A 258 14.06 14.25 -26.35
N LEU A 259 14.19 13.23 -25.51
CA LEU A 259 13.07 12.37 -25.10
C LEU A 259 12.32 13.01 -23.94
N LEU A 260 13.05 13.46 -22.92
CA LEU A 260 12.50 14.11 -21.72
C LEU A 260 13.44 15.21 -21.22
N SER A 261 12.88 16.16 -20.49
CA SER A 261 13.61 17.13 -19.66
C SER A 261 13.15 16.93 -18.23
N VAL A 262 14.02 16.50 -17.33
CA VAL A 262 13.65 16.05 -15.97
C VAL A 262 14.52 16.69 -14.89
N PRO A 263 14.00 16.90 -13.66
CA PRO A 263 14.83 17.26 -12.51
C PRO A 263 15.83 16.16 -12.18
N LEU A 264 17.12 16.49 -12.18
CA LEU A 264 18.20 15.52 -11.97
C LEU A 264 19.39 16.15 -11.24
N PRO A 265 19.81 15.65 -10.07
CA PRO A 265 20.94 16.23 -9.34
C PRO A 265 22.22 16.17 -10.18
N SER A 266 22.96 17.28 -10.28
CA SER A 266 24.13 17.36 -11.16
C SER A 266 25.21 16.31 -10.86
N ASN A 267 25.36 15.91 -9.60
CA ASN A 267 26.33 14.90 -9.18
C ASN A 267 25.87 13.45 -9.40
N TYR A 268 24.60 13.22 -9.77
CA TYR A 268 24.10 11.87 -9.99
C TYR A 268 24.58 11.34 -11.34
N VAL A 269 25.38 10.27 -11.28
CA VAL A 269 26.03 9.60 -12.42
C VAL A 269 25.51 8.17 -12.49
N VAL A 270 25.16 7.75 -13.71
CA VAL A 270 24.80 6.37 -14.05
C VAL A 270 25.75 5.93 -15.17
N PRO A 271 26.77 5.11 -14.85
CA PRO A 271 27.71 4.61 -15.84
C PRO A 271 27.03 3.77 -16.93
N ASN A 272 27.75 3.50 -18.01
CA ASN A 272 27.29 2.56 -19.01
C ASN A 272 27.29 1.13 -18.45
N SER A 273 26.13 0.48 -18.45
CA SER A 273 25.90 -0.91 -18.06
C SER A 273 25.07 -1.64 -19.12
N LEU A 274 24.85 -2.95 -18.94
CA LEU A 274 23.88 -3.73 -19.72
C LEU A 274 22.57 -3.97 -18.98
N GLY A 275 22.49 -3.63 -17.70
CA GLY A 275 21.29 -3.80 -16.88
C GLY A 275 20.08 -3.03 -17.43
N ASN A 276 18.91 -3.31 -16.87
CA ASN A 276 17.65 -2.70 -17.30
C ASN A 276 17.66 -1.18 -17.08
N GLU A 277 18.25 -0.72 -15.97
CA GLU A 277 18.43 0.70 -15.62
C GLU A 277 17.13 1.51 -15.86
N GLY A 278 15.99 0.93 -15.46
CA GLY A 278 14.71 1.62 -15.48
C GLY A 278 14.78 2.86 -14.60
N SER A 279 14.04 3.92 -14.95
CA SER A 279 14.09 5.18 -14.18
C SER A 279 12.75 5.88 -14.08
N THR A 280 12.52 6.53 -12.94
CA THR A 280 11.39 7.42 -12.67
C THR A 280 11.90 8.75 -12.10
N PHE A 281 11.34 9.85 -12.59
CA PHE A 281 11.66 11.22 -12.17
C PHE A 281 10.41 11.92 -11.67
N LEU A 282 10.48 12.49 -10.45
CA LEU A 282 9.45 13.40 -9.96
C LEU A 282 9.67 14.78 -10.57
N MET A 283 8.66 15.27 -11.28
CA MET A 283 8.69 16.56 -11.95
C MET A 283 8.53 17.72 -10.95
N GLN A 284 8.87 18.94 -11.40
CA GLN A 284 8.88 20.14 -10.54
C GLN A 284 7.51 20.51 -9.96
N ASP A 285 6.43 19.97 -10.52
CA ASP A 285 5.06 20.13 -10.01
C ASP A 285 4.77 19.28 -8.76
N GLY A 286 5.71 18.41 -8.35
CA GLY A 286 5.56 17.53 -7.20
C GLY A 286 4.54 16.42 -7.39
N ARG A 287 4.10 16.14 -8.62
CA ARG A 287 3.03 15.18 -8.91
C ARG A 287 3.27 14.32 -10.14
N THR A 288 3.78 14.89 -11.22
CA THR A 288 3.99 14.15 -12.47
C THR A 288 5.24 13.28 -12.35
N LEU A 289 5.13 12.04 -12.80
CA LEU A 289 6.23 11.07 -12.85
C LEU A 289 6.58 10.75 -14.29
N ASN A 290 7.74 11.20 -14.74
CA ASN A 290 8.28 10.81 -16.05
C ASN A 290 9.15 9.57 -15.92
N GLN A 291 9.18 8.72 -16.94
CA GLN A 291 9.88 7.44 -16.89
C GLN A 291 10.70 7.22 -18.16
N ALA A 292 11.87 6.59 -18.02
CA ALA A 292 12.76 6.29 -19.13
C ALA A 292 13.56 4.99 -18.89
N GLY A 293 13.99 4.35 -19.97
CA GLY A 293 14.84 3.16 -19.89
C GLY A 293 15.46 2.76 -21.25
N PRO A 294 16.66 2.15 -21.26
CA PRO A 294 17.60 2.12 -20.14
C PRO A 294 18.22 3.51 -19.92
N PHE A 295 18.27 3.98 -18.68
CA PHE A 295 18.78 5.32 -18.34
C PHE A 295 20.30 5.30 -18.17
N THR A 296 20.98 6.33 -18.68
CA THR A 296 22.44 6.48 -18.53
C THR A 296 22.84 7.95 -18.41
N ARG A 297 23.83 8.23 -17.55
CA ARG A 297 24.46 9.55 -17.40
C ARG A 297 25.90 9.40 -16.95
N CYS A 298 26.82 9.33 -17.91
CA CYS A 298 28.21 8.98 -17.62
C CYS A 298 29.06 10.14 -17.07
N THR A 299 28.59 11.38 -17.17
CA THR A 299 29.32 12.57 -16.71
C THR A 299 28.46 13.41 -15.78
N ALA A 300 28.97 13.72 -14.59
CA ALA A 300 28.32 14.64 -13.66
C ALA A 300 28.10 16.01 -14.32
N GLY A 301 26.89 16.56 -14.18
CA GLY A 301 26.46 17.81 -14.82
C GLY A 301 26.23 17.69 -16.33
N GLY A 302 26.55 16.55 -16.94
CA GLY A 302 26.32 16.29 -18.35
C GLY A 302 24.87 15.97 -18.66
N TYR A 303 24.59 15.79 -19.95
CA TYR A 303 23.32 15.25 -20.43
C TYR A 303 23.17 13.78 -20.06
N ALA A 304 21.94 13.27 -20.14
CA ALA A 304 21.64 11.85 -19.99
C ALA A 304 21.11 11.27 -21.30
N THR A 305 21.04 9.96 -21.39
CA THR A 305 20.55 9.21 -22.54
C THR A 305 19.55 8.14 -22.13
N SER A 306 18.65 7.82 -23.06
CA SER A 306 17.73 6.68 -22.97
C SER A 306 17.35 6.23 -24.38
N THR A 307 16.80 5.04 -24.50
CA THR A 307 16.19 4.57 -25.75
C THR A 307 14.69 4.85 -25.76
N ASP A 308 14.02 4.62 -24.63
CA ASP A 308 12.57 4.65 -24.55
C ASP A 308 12.05 5.44 -23.35
N THR A 309 10.76 5.79 -23.43
CA THR A 309 9.99 6.55 -22.45
C THR A 309 8.53 6.16 -22.52
N SER A 310 7.79 6.31 -21.43
CA SER A 310 6.35 6.06 -21.38
C SER A 310 5.55 7.35 -21.16
N THR A 311 4.22 7.21 -21.24
CA THR A 311 3.30 8.27 -20.82
C THR A 311 3.54 8.62 -19.34
N PRO A 312 3.53 9.92 -18.96
CA PRO A 312 3.73 10.30 -17.57
C PRO A 312 2.67 9.68 -16.65
N LEU A 313 3.10 9.25 -15.46
CA LEU A 313 2.21 8.79 -14.41
C LEU A 313 1.86 9.94 -13.46
N ASP A 314 0.72 9.80 -12.78
CA ASP A 314 0.35 10.63 -11.65
C ASP A 314 0.80 9.93 -10.36
N LEU A 315 1.57 10.62 -9.52
CA LEU A 315 2.01 10.15 -8.21
C LEU A 315 0.85 9.67 -7.32
N TYR A 316 -0.35 10.20 -7.53
CA TYR A 316 -1.58 9.86 -6.82
C TYR A 316 -2.53 8.96 -7.64
N GLY A 317 -2.13 8.60 -8.87
CA GLY A 317 -2.91 7.79 -9.81
C GLY A 317 -2.88 6.30 -9.52
N ASP A 318 -3.22 5.46 -10.50
CA ASP A 318 -3.24 4.01 -10.34
C ASP A 318 -1.87 3.34 -10.57
N GLY A 319 -0.90 4.06 -11.13
CA GLY A 319 0.42 3.55 -11.47
C GLY A 319 0.46 2.61 -12.66
N MET A 320 -0.61 2.57 -13.48
CA MET A 320 -0.60 1.88 -14.77
C MET A 320 0.21 2.72 -15.77
N SER A 321 1.33 2.14 -16.21
CA SER A 321 2.11 2.67 -17.32
C SER A 321 1.86 1.82 -18.56
N SER A 322 2.03 2.44 -19.71
CA SER A 322 2.07 1.76 -20.99
C SER A 322 3.42 2.09 -21.62
N SER A 323 4.10 1.07 -22.15
CA SER A 323 5.24 1.19 -23.08
C SER A 323 6.65 1.34 -22.52
N LEU A 324 6.95 0.98 -21.27
CA LEU A 324 8.35 0.91 -20.80
C LEU A 324 8.71 -0.44 -20.15
N GLY A 325 9.78 -1.07 -20.66
CA GLY A 325 10.15 -2.45 -20.31
C GLY A 325 9.21 -3.49 -20.92
N ALA A 326 9.50 -4.77 -20.75
CA ALA A 326 8.73 -5.84 -21.40
C ALA A 326 7.22 -5.76 -21.06
N SER A 327 6.88 -5.62 -19.77
CA SER A 327 5.48 -5.54 -19.31
C SER A 327 4.77 -4.21 -19.58
N GLY A 328 5.52 -3.17 -19.94
CA GLY A 328 5.04 -1.79 -19.88
C GLY A 328 5.07 -1.17 -18.47
N LEU A 329 5.54 -1.90 -17.45
CA LEU A 329 5.59 -1.46 -16.05
C LEU A 329 7.01 -1.16 -15.55
N GLY A 330 8.05 -1.39 -16.35
CA GLY A 330 9.47 -1.44 -15.94
C GLY A 330 9.89 -0.19 -15.16
N GLY A 331 9.74 1.00 -15.75
CA GLY A 331 10.11 2.25 -15.07
C GLY A 331 9.08 2.80 -14.08
N SER A 332 8.07 2.04 -13.66
CA SER A 332 7.15 2.45 -12.57
C SER A 332 7.85 2.41 -11.21
N PRO A 333 7.66 3.40 -10.32
CA PRO A 333 8.16 3.31 -8.95
C PRO A 333 7.34 2.33 -8.09
N GLY A 334 6.17 1.89 -8.56
CA GLY A 334 5.34 0.90 -7.87
C GLY A 334 6.02 -0.45 -7.82
N GLY A 335 5.97 -1.11 -6.66
CA GLY A 335 6.55 -2.43 -6.41
C GLY A 335 8.07 -2.53 -6.41
N VAL A 336 8.77 -1.41 -6.57
CA VAL A 336 10.21 -1.31 -6.26
C VAL A 336 10.40 -1.43 -4.76
N LEU A 337 11.31 -2.29 -4.30
CA LEU A 337 11.70 -2.38 -2.90
C LEU A 337 12.45 -1.11 -2.48
N ARG A 338 11.90 -0.34 -1.54
CA ARG A 338 12.33 1.03 -1.21
C ARG A 338 13.38 1.06 -0.11
N LEU A 339 14.21 2.09 -0.10
CA LEU A 339 15.01 2.46 1.07
C LEU A 339 14.06 2.65 2.27
N GLY A 340 14.47 2.16 3.43
CA GLY A 340 13.63 2.09 4.64
C GLY A 340 12.80 0.81 4.78
N GLU A 341 12.75 -0.05 3.76
CA GLU A 341 12.09 -1.36 3.83
C GLU A 341 13.07 -2.50 4.13
N LEU A 342 12.54 -3.66 4.54
CA LEU A 342 13.32 -4.80 5.07
C LEU A 342 14.34 -4.38 6.13
N ARG A 343 13.93 -3.53 7.07
CA ARG A 343 14.77 -3.16 8.22
C ARG A 343 14.72 -4.28 9.27
N PRO A 344 15.78 -4.50 10.06
CA PRO A 344 15.80 -5.52 11.10
C PRO A 344 14.59 -5.41 12.05
N GLY A 345 13.88 -6.53 12.26
CA GLY A 345 12.70 -6.60 13.13
C GLY A 345 11.40 -6.08 12.51
N GLY A 346 11.42 -5.71 11.23
CA GLY A 346 10.23 -5.34 10.47
C GLY A 346 9.32 -6.53 10.18
N GLN A 347 8.09 -6.25 9.72
CA GLN A 347 7.14 -7.27 9.27
C GLN A 347 7.29 -7.61 7.78
N GLY A 348 7.68 -6.62 6.96
CA GLY A 348 7.84 -6.70 5.50
C GLY A 348 7.15 -5.53 4.79
N PRO A 349 7.46 -5.24 3.53
CA PRO A 349 6.77 -4.23 2.71
C PRO A 349 5.25 -4.43 2.64
N HIS A 350 4.50 -3.32 2.72
CA HIS A 350 3.02 -3.30 2.65
C HIS A 350 2.50 -2.95 1.25
N HIS A 351 3.15 -3.49 0.23
CA HIS A 351 2.79 -3.31 -1.17
C HIS A 351 3.21 -4.54 -2.00
N VAL A 352 2.66 -4.65 -3.20
CA VAL A 352 3.02 -5.69 -4.16
C VAL A 352 4.44 -5.44 -4.64
N LEU A 353 5.27 -6.47 -4.79
CA LEU A 353 6.65 -6.35 -5.28
C LEU A 353 6.73 -6.49 -6.80
N LYS A 354 7.87 -6.09 -7.37
CA LYS A 354 8.26 -6.33 -8.76
C LYS A 354 9.38 -7.36 -8.82
N PHE A 355 9.16 -8.40 -9.63
CA PHE A 355 10.16 -9.43 -9.90
C PHE A 355 10.40 -9.59 -11.39
N ASP A 356 11.60 -10.05 -11.71
CA ASP A 356 11.98 -10.49 -13.04
C ASP A 356 12.40 -11.95 -12.96
N VAL A 357 12.20 -12.67 -14.06
CA VAL A 357 12.49 -14.09 -14.13
C VAL A 357 13.23 -14.39 -15.43
N ASP A 358 13.89 -15.53 -15.49
CA ASP A 358 14.25 -16.16 -16.75
C ASP A 358 12.98 -16.50 -17.54
N THR A 359 12.55 -15.62 -18.45
CA THR A 359 11.30 -15.83 -19.19
C THR A 359 11.38 -17.03 -20.11
N GLY A 360 12.59 -17.40 -20.57
CA GLY A 360 12.83 -18.58 -21.38
C GLY A 360 12.49 -19.89 -20.65
N GLN A 361 12.71 -19.95 -19.34
CA GLN A 361 12.39 -21.12 -18.50
C GLN A 361 11.01 -21.00 -17.83
N SER A 362 10.66 -19.81 -17.36
CA SER A 362 9.61 -19.61 -16.35
C SER A 362 8.26 -19.20 -16.93
N LEU A 363 8.23 -18.56 -18.10
CA LEU A 363 6.99 -18.12 -18.73
C LEU A 363 6.43 -19.15 -19.71
N TYR A 364 5.15 -18.98 -20.03
CA TYR A 364 4.40 -19.74 -21.01
C TYR A 364 5.02 -19.55 -22.39
N LYS A 365 5.15 -20.66 -23.12
CA LYS A 365 5.55 -20.65 -24.52
C LYS A 365 4.40 -20.14 -25.40
N CYS A 366 4.23 -18.83 -25.41
CA CYS A 366 3.24 -18.13 -26.22
C CYS A 366 3.53 -18.27 -27.72
N THR A 367 2.47 -18.30 -28.51
CA THR A 367 2.53 -18.37 -29.98
C THR A 367 2.09 -17.08 -30.66
N THR A 368 1.47 -16.17 -29.91
CA THR A 368 1.09 -14.83 -30.36
C THR A 368 1.50 -13.82 -29.29
N ASP A 369 1.75 -12.58 -29.69
CA ASP A 369 2.14 -11.49 -28.77
C ASP A 369 1.11 -11.28 -27.65
N ALA A 370 -0.18 -11.22 -28.00
CA ALA A 370 -1.28 -11.09 -27.04
C ALA A 370 -1.36 -12.25 -26.03
N ASP A 371 -0.80 -13.42 -26.37
CA ASP A 371 -0.74 -14.56 -25.46
C ASP A 371 0.46 -14.51 -24.50
N CYS A 372 1.44 -13.62 -24.71
CA CYS A 372 2.67 -13.57 -23.90
C CYS A 372 2.51 -12.79 -22.59
N PHE A 373 1.48 -11.95 -22.47
CA PHE A 373 1.25 -11.10 -21.29
C PHE A 373 -0.17 -11.23 -20.73
N ARG A 374 -0.36 -10.70 -19.52
CA ARG A 374 -1.67 -10.54 -18.87
C ARG A 374 -1.69 -9.29 -18.02
N TRP A 375 -2.89 -8.80 -17.71
CA TRP A 375 -3.05 -7.67 -16.80
C TRP A 375 -2.31 -7.89 -15.46
N PRO A 376 -1.58 -6.89 -14.93
CA PRO A 376 -1.52 -5.48 -15.36
C PRO A 376 -0.53 -5.17 -16.49
N ALA A 377 0.24 -6.14 -16.98
CA ALA A 377 1.12 -5.90 -18.12
C ALA A 377 0.29 -5.54 -19.37
N SER A 378 0.77 -4.57 -20.13
CA SER A 378 0.16 -4.11 -21.39
C SER A 378 0.86 -4.66 -22.64
N SER A 379 2.03 -5.26 -22.46
CA SER A 379 2.91 -5.73 -23.53
C SER A 379 3.79 -6.88 -23.03
N ALA A 380 4.55 -7.46 -23.95
CA ALA A 380 5.70 -8.31 -23.69
C ALA A 380 6.90 -7.83 -24.53
N ASP A 381 8.07 -8.45 -24.34
CA ASP A 381 9.22 -8.22 -25.22
C ASP A 381 8.88 -8.47 -26.69
N ASN A 382 9.51 -7.73 -27.59
CA ASN A 382 9.35 -7.93 -29.03
C ASN A 382 9.84 -9.33 -29.51
N PHE A 383 10.66 -10.01 -28.70
CA PHE A 383 11.14 -11.37 -28.93
C PHE A 383 10.36 -12.43 -28.13
N ALA A 384 9.32 -12.05 -27.39
CA ALA A 384 8.59 -12.97 -26.50
C ALA A 384 8.10 -14.21 -27.26
N VAL A 385 7.52 -14.01 -28.46
CA VAL A 385 7.16 -15.11 -29.36
C VAL A 385 8.44 -15.79 -29.85
N GLY A 386 8.65 -17.03 -29.41
CA GLY A 386 9.80 -17.85 -29.77
C GLY A 386 10.88 -17.94 -28.69
N VAL A 387 10.90 -17.02 -27.72
CA VAL A 387 11.85 -17.04 -26.59
C VAL A 387 11.18 -17.45 -25.29
N TYR A 388 10.06 -16.84 -24.91
CA TYR A 388 9.38 -17.14 -23.65
C TYR A 388 9.01 -18.63 -23.61
N GLY A 389 9.30 -19.30 -22.50
CA GLY A 389 9.06 -20.73 -22.29
C GLY A 389 9.80 -21.68 -23.23
N ALA A 390 10.71 -21.19 -24.08
CA ALA A 390 11.37 -22.00 -25.10
C ALA A 390 12.43 -22.95 -24.52
N TYR A 391 13.04 -22.62 -23.38
CA TYR A 391 14.13 -23.40 -22.77
C TYR A 391 13.70 -24.82 -22.41
N ASN A 392 12.51 -24.97 -21.83
CA ASN A 392 11.95 -26.23 -21.33
C ASN A 392 10.57 -26.56 -21.94
N ASN A 393 10.16 -25.85 -22.99
CA ASN A 393 8.85 -26.00 -23.62
C ASN A 393 7.67 -25.79 -22.64
N ASN A 394 7.74 -24.78 -21.79
CA ASN A 394 6.79 -24.53 -20.71
C ASN A 394 5.36 -24.29 -21.23
N GLN A 395 4.42 -25.17 -20.83
CA GLN A 395 3.00 -25.11 -21.20
C GLN A 395 2.11 -24.46 -20.14
N ASN A 396 2.70 -23.88 -19.07
CA ASN A 396 1.92 -23.28 -18.00
C ASN A 396 1.29 -21.96 -18.44
N THR A 397 0.05 -22.04 -18.92
CA THR A 397 -0.70 -20.87 -19.40
C THR A 397 -0.98 -19.83 -18.33
N GLN A 398 -0.69 -20.10 -17.05
CA GLN A 398 -0.81 -19.13 -15.95
C GLN A 398 0.43 -18.26 -15.75
N MET A 399 1.57 -18.65 -16.30
CA MET A 399 2.83 -17.93 -16.16
C MET A 399 3.06 -17.06 -17.38
N LYS A 400 2.60 -15.82 -17.35
CA LYS A 400 2.88 -14.81 -18.39
C LYS A 400 3.53 -13.58 -17.75
N ILE A 401 4.12 -12.70 -18.54
CA ILE A 401 4.51 -11.40 -17.98
C ILE A 401 3.25 -10.67 -17.49
N GLY A 402 3.35 -9.99 -16.35
CA GLY A 402 2.21 -9.44 -15.60
C GLY A 402 1.51 -10.43 -14.66
N THR A 403 2.01 -11.66 -14.51
CA THR A 403 1.45 -12.61 -13.52
C THR A 403 1.70 -12.14 -12.10
N LEU A 404 0.63 -12.08 -11.29
CA LEU A 404 0.72 -11.91 -9.84
C LEU A 404 1.07 -13.25 -9.20
N LEU A 405 2.23 -13.31 -8.58
CA LEU A 405 2.72 -14.43 -7.78
C LEU A 405 2.45 -14.15 -6.30
N ALA A 406 1.92 -15.13 -5.57
CA ALA A 406 1.73 -15.01 -4.12
C ALA A 406 1.83 -16.36 -3.43
N ILE A 407 2.25 -16.37 -2.17
CA ILE A 407 2.23 -17.57 -1.33
C ILE A 407 0.77 -17.80 -0.88
N PRO A 408 0.15 -18.97 -1.14
CA PRO A 408 -1.21 -19.23 -0.71
C PRO A 408 -1.40 -19.06 0.81
N PRO A 409 -2.57 -18.58 1.28
CA PRO A 409 -2.84 -18.39 2.70
C PRO A 409 -2.85 -19.69 3.51
N THR A 410 -3.00 -20.84 2.84
CA THR A 410 -2.92 -22.17 3.43
C THR A 410 -1.49 -22.57 3.80
N THR A 411 -0.48 -21.89 3.25
CA THR A 411 0.92 -22.09 3.60
C THR A 411 1.25 -21.35 4.89
N ASN A 412 1.71 -22.07 5.91
CA ASN A 412 2.20 -21.41 7.13
C ASN A 412 3.62 -20.88 6.91
N VAL A 413 3.75 -19.58 6.62
CA VAL A 413 5.04 -18.93 6.35
C VAL A 413 6.02 -19.01 7.53
N ASN A 414 5.53 -19.11 8.76
CA ASN A 414 6.38 -19.26 9.95
C ASN A 414 7.03 -20.65 10.05
N ASN A 415 6.49 -21.65 9.34
CA ASN A 415 7.00 -23.02 9.32
C ASN A 415 7.79 -23.35 8.04
N MET A 416 8.12 -22.35 7.21
CA MET A 416 8.90 -22.55 6.00
C MET A 416 10.40 -22.81 6.25
N GLY A 417 10.85 -22.70 7.51
CA GLY A 417 12.27 -22.86 7.86
C GLY A 417 13.14 -21.71 7.36
N LEU A 418 12.58 -20.49 7.30
CA LEU A 418 13.29 -19.29 6.88
C LEU A 418 14.29 -18.85 7.96
N GLU A 419 15.54 -18.71 7.56
CA GLU A 419 16.68 -18.55 8.47
C GLU A 419 16.98 -17.08 8.77
N THR A 420 16.71 -16.20 7.82
CA THR A 420 17.03 -14.77 7.89
C THR A 420 15.80 -13.92 8.21
N ASP A 421 16.03 -12.78 8.84
CA ASP A 421 14.99 -11.77 9.07
C ASP A 421 14.37 -11.22 7.78
N PRO A 422 15.15 -10.78 6.77
CA PRO A 422 14.57 -10.32 5.50
C PRO A 422 13.82 -11.43 4.77
N GLY A 423 14.24 -12.70 4.90
CA GLY A 423 13.52 -13.84 4.33
C GLY A 423 12.11 -13.99 4.91
N ARG A 424 11.96 -13.88 6.24
CA ARG A 424 10.66 -13.90 6.92
C ARG A 424 9.78 -12.70 6.53
N GLN A 425 10.39 -11.52 6.40
CA GLN A 425 9.69 -10.32 5.97
C GLN A 425 9.14 -10.45 4.54
N LEU A 426 9.97 -10.94 3.60
CA LEU A 426 9.52 -11.23 2.24
C LEU A 426 8.43 -12.31 2.20
N ALA A 427 8.51 -13.35 3.03
CA ALA A 427 7.46 -14.37 3.12
C ALA A 427 6.11 -13.77 3.50
N TRP A 428 6.11 -12.87 4.48
CA TRP A 428 4.91 -12.15 4.88
C TRP A 428 4.37 -11.28 3.73
N THR A 429 5.22 -10.50 3.08
CA THR A 429 4.80 -9.65 1.95
C THR A 429 4.27 -10.48 0.78
N LEU A 430 4.94 -11.58 0.40
CA LEU A 430 4.51 -12.45 -0.69
C LEU A 430 3.21 -13.19 -0.41
N GLN A 431 2.87 -13.45 0.86
CA GLN A 431 1.59 -14.03 1.23
C GLN A 431 0.45 -13.00 1.27
N ASN A 432 0.75 -11.73 1.56
CA ASN A 432 -0.26 -10.71 1.82
C ASN A 432 -0.46 -9.72 0.68
N TYR A 433 0.53 -9.53 -0.19
CA TYR A 433 0.51 -8.61 -1.33
C TYR A 433 0.96 -9.29 -2.62
N GLY A 434 1.96 -10.16 -2.54
CA GLY A 434 2.50 -10.87 -3.71
C GLY A 434 3.49 -10.03 -4.51
N ALA A 435 3.77 -10.47 -5.74
CA ALA A 435 4.69 -9.82 -6.65
C ALA A 435 4.28 -10.00 -8.11
N TYR A 436 4.42 -8.95 -8.93
CA TYR A 436 4.22 -9.03 -10.37
C TYR A 436 5.51 -9.39 -11.09
N ILE A 437 5.43 -10.31 -12.06
CA ILE A 437 6.49 -10.51 -13.04
C ILE A 437 6.47 -9.33 -14.03
N VAL A 438 7.51 -8.49 -14.07
CA VAL A 438 7.50 -7.24 -14.84
C VAL A 438 8.52 -7.18 -15.97
N ASP A 439 9.61 -7.93 -15.90
CA ASP A 439 10.61 -7.91 -16.97
C ASP A 439 11.33 -9.26 -17.14
N GLU A 440 12.17 -9.30 -18.18
CA GLU A 440 13.14 -10.37 -18.44
C GLU A 440 14.42 -10.12 -17.64
N ALA A 441 14.90 -11.17 -16.98
CA ALA A 441 16.13 -11.08 -16.20
C ALA A 441 17.42 -11.42 -17.01
N GLY A 442 17.28 -11.98 -18.21
CA GLY A 442 18.37 -12.17 -19.18
C GLY A 442 19.23 -13.42 -18.97
N ALA A 443 19.04 -14.13 -17.85
CA ALA A 443 19.76 -15.36 -17.49
C ALA A 443 18.91 -16.22 -16.54
N GLY A 444 19.43 -17.39 -16.14
CA GLY A 444 18.81 -18.20 -15.09
C GLY A 444 18.91 -17.45 -13.76
N CYS A 445 17.83 -16.85 -13.30
CA CYS A 445 17.77 -16.13 -12.03
C CYS A 445 16.33 -15.84 -11.59
N PHE A 446 16.23 -15.30 -10.38
CA PHE A 446 15.04 -14.65 -9.85
C PHE A 446 15.42 -13.29 -9.30
N SER A 447 14.97 -12.23 -9.94
CA SER A 447 15.35 -10.86 -9.60
C SER A 447 14.30 -10.20 -8.74
N ILE A 448 14.76 -9.36 -7.81
CA ILE A 448 13.91 -8.40 -7.11
C ILE A 448 14.30 -7.01 -7.57
N VAL A 449 13.29 -6.22 -7.96
CA VAL A 449 13.53 -4.84 -8.36
C VAL A 449 13.69 -3.97 -7.11
N THR A 450 14.82 -3.28 -6.98
CA THR A 450 15.12 -2.46 -5.79
C THR A 450 15.41 -1.00 -6.12
N GLU A 451 15.33 -0.12 -5.12
CA GLU A 451 15.63 1.29 -5.28
C GLU A 451 17.15 1.54 -5.42
N LYS A 452 17.49 2.31 -6.45
CA LYS A 452 18.77 3.00 -6.62
C LYS A 452 18.46 4.47 -6.87
N GLY A 453 19.17 5.41 -6.26
CA GLY A 453 18.86 6.82 -6.47
C GLY A 453 19.82 7.78 -5.78
N PRO A 454 19.55 9.10 -5.90
CA PRO A 454 20.33 10.12 -5.20
C PRO A 454 20.35 9.95 -3.68
N ASN A 455 19.33 9.27 -3.12
CA ASN A 455 19.18 9.03 -1.68
C ASN A 455 19.93 7.78 -1.18
N GLY A 456 20.44 6.93 -2.08
CA GLY A 456 21.16 5.72 -1.71
C GLY A 456 20.84 4.53 -2.61
N TRP A 457 21.36 3.38 -2.19
CA TRP A 457 21.18 2.09 -2.87
C TRP A 457 20.62 1.09 -1.87
N PHE A 458 19.53 0.42 -2.25
CA PHE A 458 18.94 -0.61 -1.42
C PHE A 458 19.87 -1.82 -1.28
N GLY A 459 20.21 -2.43 -2.42
CA GLY A 459 21.06 -3.61 -2.53
C GLY A 459 22.29 -3.37 -3.41
N ASP A 460 23.24 -4.29 -3.33
CA ASP A 460 24.46 -4.30 -4.13
C ASP A 460 24.30 -4.97 -5.50
N LEU A 461 25.31 -4.83 -6.36
CA LEU A 461 25.41 -5.43 -7.71
C LEU A 461 26.68 -6.28 -7.78
N SER A 462 26.73 -7.35 -6.99
CA SER A 462 27.93 -8.16 -6.80
C SER A 462 28.46 -8.81 -8.09
N GLU A 463 27.63 -9.01 -9.11
CA GLU A 463 28.04 -9.65 -10.37
C GLU A 463 28.45 -8.69 -11.49
N GLU A 464 27.98 -7.45 -11.48
CA GLU A 464 28.31 -6.50 -12.54
C GLU A 464 29.65 -5.79 -12.32
N ASP A 465 30.24 -5.89 -11.13
CA ASP A 465 31.48 -5.18 -10.73
C ASP A 465 31.41 -3.65 -10.97
N THR A 466 30.19 -3.12 -11.15
CA THR A 466 29.87 -1.73 -11.51
C THR A 466 29.08 -1.01 -10.40
N GLY A 467 28.82 -1.70 -9.29
CA GLY A 467 28.09 -1.18 -8.13
C GLY A 467 28.95 -0.39 -7.15
N PRO A 468 28.34 0.32 -6.18
CA PRO A 468 29.07 0.99 -5.14
C PRO A 468 29.62 -0.06 -4.15
N PRO A 469 30.57 0.29 -3.27
CA PRO A 469 31.06 -0.63 -2.25
C PRO A 469 29.90 -1.20 -1.42
N LEU A 470 29.92 -2.49 -1.08
CA LEU A 470 28.87 -3.16 -0.29
C LEU A 470 28.45 -2.35 0.94
N ALA A 471 29.43 -1.81 1.67
CA ALA A 471 29.22 -0.99 2.86
C ALA A 471 28.40 0.31 2.64
N SER A 472 28.10 0.68 1.40
CA SER A 472 27.28 1.84 1.04
C SER A 472 25.81 1.50 0.77
N THR A 473 25.43 0.22 0.74
CA THR A 473 24.05 -0.20 0.51
C THR A 473 23.31 -0.37 1.83
N GLN A 474 22.00 -0.12 1.83
CA GLN A 474 21.20 -0.25 3.04
C GLN A 474 21.19 -1.70 3.56
N PHE A 475 20.92 -2.65 2.67
CA PHE A 475 20.73 -4.05 3.05
C PHE A 475 22.00 -4.63 3.69
N TYR A 476 23.17 -4.34 3.13
CA TYR A 476 24.43 -4.80 3.71
C TYR A 476 24.71 -4.16 5.07
N ASN A 477 24.40 -2.86 5.24
CA ASN A 477 24.57 -2.19 6.54
C ASN A 477 23.65 -2.76 7.63
N ASP A 478 22.47 -3.25 7.26
CA ASP A 478 21.51 -3.82 8.21
C ASP A 478 21.83 -5.25 8.60
N TYR A 479 22.29 -6.06 7.65
CA TYR A 479 22.38 -7.51 7.80
C TYR A 479 23.80 -8.08 7.75
N GLY A 480 24.77 -7.29 7.28
CA GLY A 480 26.17 -7.69 7.20
C GLY A 480 26.49 -8.69 6.08
N PHE A 481 25.58 -8.88 5.12
CA PHE A 481 25.78 -9.72 3.94
C PHE A 481 25.15 -9.09 2.69
N ALA A 482 25.64 -9.49 1.52
CA ALA A 482 25.16 -9.01 0.21
C ALA A 482 23.72 -9.42 -0.06
N PHE A 483 22.95 -8.52 -0.66
CA PHE A 483 21.58 -8.79 -1.13
C PHE A 483 21.61 -9.74 -2.32
N GLU A 484 22.47 -9.45 -3.30
CA GLU A 484 22.66 -10.33 -4.44
C GLU A 484 23.55 -11.50 -4.05
N GLN A 485 23.08 -12.72 -4.31
CA GLN A 485 23.81 -13.94 -4.02
C GLN A 485 23.51 -15.00 -5.07
N ARG A 486 24.23 -16.12 -5.02
CA ARG A 486 24.04 -17.23 -5.95
C ARG A 486 23.47 -18.47 -5.25
N VAL A 487 22.94 -19.38 -6.05
CA VAL A 487 22.51 -20.70 -5.59
C VAL A 487 23.63 -21.40 -4.82
N ASN A 488 24.85 -21.45 -5.39
CA ASN A 488 26.01 -22.09 -4.76
C ASN A 488 26.60 -21.35 -3.56
N SER A 489 26.21 -20.09 -3.33
CA SER A 489 26.64 -19.37 -2.12
C SER A 489 26.17 -20.11 -0.87
N ASN A 490 25.03 -20.82 -0.98
CA ASN A 490 24.46 -21.66 0.07
C ASN A 490 24.50 -20.97 1.45
N THR A 491 24.10 -19.70 1.48
CA THR A 491 23.98 -18.95 2.72
C THR A 491 22.55 -19.09 3.24
N PRO A 492 22.28 -18.71 4.50
CA PRO A 492 20.91 -18.57 4.98
C PRO A 492 20.01 -17.74 4.05
N TRP A 493 20.55 -16.65 3.48
CA TRP A 493 19.78 -15.75 2.60
C TRP A 493 19.44 -16.38 1.26
N SER A 494 20.41 -16.97 0.57
CA SER A 494 20.13 -17.60 -0.73
C SER A 494 19.24 -18.83 -0.59
N ARG A 495 19.34 -19.59 0.51
CA ARG A 495 18.39 -20.68 0.81
C ARG A 495 16.97 -20.19 1.09
N ASP A 496 16.81 -19.07 1.79
CA ASP A 496 15.50 -18.46 2.01
C ASP A 496 14.85 -18.05 0.69
N MET A 497 15.61 -17.44 -0.21
CA MET A 497 15.10 -17.09 -1.54
C MET A 497 14.66 -18.31 -2.35
N GLN A 498 15.44 -19.40 -2.33
CA GLN A 498 15.04 -20.67 -2.96
C GLN A 498 13.71 -21.20 -2.42
N ARG A 499 13.49 -21.11 -1.09
CA ARG A 499 12.23 -21.51 -0.44
C ARG A 499 11.07 -20.61 -0.85
N LEU A 500 11.28 -19.30 -0.90
CA LEU A 500 10.25 -18.32 -1.28
C LEU A 500 9.83 -18.48 -2.74
N VAL A 501 10.79 -18.59 -3.66
CA VAL A 501 10.54 -18.81 -5.09
C VAL A 501 9.77 -20.11 -5.34
N SER A 502 10.09 -21.16 -4.60
CA SER A 502 9.38 -22.45 -4.70
C SER A 502 7.96 -22.41 -4.12
N ALA A 503 7.66 -21.46 -3.23
CA ALA A 503 6.39 -21.40 -2.49
C ALA A 503 5.33 -20.54 -3.18
N VAL A 504 5.72 -19.59 -4.05
CA VAL A 504 4.77 -18.73 -4.74
C VAL A 504 3.97 -19.49 -5.80
N GLN A 505 2.72 -19.09 -5.97
CA GLN A 505 1.78 -19.62 -6.96
C GLN A 505 1.18 -18.47 -7.76
N ALA A 506 0.74 -18.75 -8.99
CA ALA A 506 0.08 -17.76 -9.84
C ALA A 506 -1.35 -17.51 -9.34
N VAL A 507 -1.69 -16.25 -9.08
CA VAL A 507 -3.06 -15.82 -8.77
C VAL A 507 -3.85 -15.73 -10.08
N THR A 508 -4.65 -16.75 -10.33
CA THR A 508 -5.30 -17.02 -11.63
C THR A 508 -6.49 -16.10 -11.94
N ASN A 509 -7.12 -15.53 -10.92
CA ASN A 509 -8.26 -14.63 -11.05
C ASN A 509 -7.90 -13.16 -10.77
N ASN A 510 -6.63 -12.79 -10.94
CA ASN A 510 -6.18 -11.40 -10.87
C ASN A 510 -6.51 -10.68 -12.19
N THR A 511 -7.41 -9.69 -12.13
CA THR A 511 -7.82 -8.88 -13.29
C THR A 511 -8.04 -7.43 -12.86
N SER A 512 -8.27 -6.53 -13.81
CA SER A 512 -8.58 -5.12 -13.52
C SER A 512 -9.85 -4.92 -12.66
N SER A 513 -10.76 -5.89 -12.62
CA SER A 513 -11.97 -5.86 -11.76
C SER A 513 -11.84 -6.69 -10.48
N THR A 514 -10.80 -7.53 -10.36
CA THR A 514 -10.55 -8.44 -9.24
C THR A 514 -9.08 -8.40 -8.83
N ILE A 515 -8.56 -7.19 -8.63
CA ILE A 515 -7.16 -6.95 -8.25
C ILE A 515 -6.83 -7.75 -6.97
N GLY A 516 -5.71 -8.46 -6.97
CA GLY A 516 -5.30 -9.32 -5.86
C GLY A 516 -6.13 -10.61 -5.73
N GLY A 517 -6.98 -10.92 -6.73
CA GLY A 517 -7.89 -12.07 -6.72
C GLY A 517 -9.29 -11.78 -6.16
N GLY A 518 -9.58 -10.52 -5.79
CA GLY A 518 -10.91 -10.08 -5.34
C GLY A 518 -11.34 -10.62 -3.96
N GLY A 519 -12.58 -10.33 -3.57
CA GLY A 519 -13.08 -10.59 -2.21
C GLY A 519 -12.60 -9.56 -1.19
N THR A 520 -12.52 -9.93 0.08
CA THR A 520 -12.07 -9.04 1.16
C THR A 520 -10.55 -9.03 1.22
N PRO A 521 -9.87 -7.87 1.17
CA PRO A 521 -8.42 -7.78 1.34
C PRO A 521 -7.96 -8.45 2.65
N ARG A 522 -6.91 -9.28 2.58
CA ARG A 522 -6.36 -9.98 3.76
C ARG A 522 -5.53 -9.07 4.67
N GLN A 523 -5.12 -7.92 4.16
CA GLN A 523 -4.57 -6.81 4.93
C GLN A 523 -5.43 -5.56 4.69
N PRO A 524 -5.40 -4.56 5.59
CA PRO A 524 -5.97 -3.26 5.31
C PRO A 524 -5.39 -2.68 4.01
N LEU A 525 -6.20 -1.98 3.23
CA LEU A 525 -5.67 -1.19 2.11
C LEU A 525 -4.65 -0.19 2.63
N ALA A 526 -3.66 0.14 1.80
CA ALA A 526 -2.70 1.20 2.11
C ALA A 526 -3.43 2.46 2.59
N PRO A 527 -2.91 3.18 3.59
CA PRO A 527 -3.52 4.44 4.01
C PRO A 527 -3.61 5.43 2.85
N PRO A 528 -4.50 6.44 2.90
CA PRO A 528 -4.54 7.48 1.88
C PRO A 528 -3.18 8.20 1.83
N ILE A 529 -2.85 8.73 0.66
CA ILE A 529 -1.66 9.56 0.51
C ILE A 529 -1.89 10.90 1.23
N GLY A 530 -0.88 11.40 1.94
CA GLY A 530 -0.90 12.73 2.54
C GLY A 530 -0.84 13.86 1.52
N PRO A 531 -1.26 15.09 1.90
CA PRO A 531 -1.09 16.27 1.08
C PRO A 531 0.37 16.68 0.90
#